data_AF-A0A2I0AHT6-F1
#
_entry.id   AF-A0A2I0AHT6-F1
#
_cell.length_a   1.000
_cell.length_b   1.000
_cell.length_c   1.000
_cell.angle_alpha   90.00
_cell.angle_beta   90.00
_cell.angle_gamma   90.00
#
_symmetry.space_group_name_H-M   'P 1'
#
loop_
_entity.id
_entity.type
_entity.pdbx_description
1 polymer ?
#
loop_
_entity_poly.entity_id
_entity_poly.type
_entity_poly.pdbx_seq_one_letter_code
_entity_poly.pdbx_strand_id
1 'polypeptide(L)' 'MTVGEQLQKLVGIFKSKLMKPSITKVKKPYSKMDKTESMRVEIRSRKAQKLIAQTLEIADSPGHKSYAF' A
#
# COMPACT_ATOMS: atom_id res chain seq x y z
N MET A 1 41.47 17.80 31.28
CA MET A 1 40.12 17.56 30.73
C MET A 1 39.17 17.48 31.90
N THR A 2 38.26 18.44 32.02
CA THR A 2 37.30 18.50 33.13
C THR A 2 36.14 17.53 32.84
N VAL A 3 35.49 17.00 33.88
CA VAL A 3 34.37 16.03 33.74
C VAL A 3 33.23 16.58 32.85
N GLY A 4 33.04 17.91 32.83
CA GLY A 4 32.05 18.57 31.98
C GLY A 4 32.33 18.44 30.47
N GLU A 5 33.59 18.49 30.05
CA GLU A 5 33.99 18.34 28.64
C GLU A 5 33.69 16.93 28.11
N GLN A 6 33.83 15.92 28.97
CA GLN A 6 33.55 14.53 28.63
C GLN A 6 32.05 14.30 28.42
N LEU A 7 31.21 14.91 29.26
CA LEU A 7 29.76 14.83 29.15
C LEU A 7 29.27 15.51 27.86
N GLN A 8 29.81 16.68 27.54
CA GLN A 8 29.46 17.42 26.32
C GLN A 8 29.80 16.62 25.05
N LYS A 9 30.97 15.95 25.04
CA LYS A 9 31.37 15.06 23.95
C LYS A 9 30.42 13.87 23.80
N LEU A 10 30.01 13.26 24.91
CA LEU A 10 29.09 12.12 24.91
C LEU A 10 27.70 12.51 24.41
N VAL A 11 27.16 13.64 24.88
CA VAL A 11 25.86 14.16 24.44
C VAL A 11 25.90 14.54 22.96
N GLY A 12 27.01 15.11 22.46
CA GLY A 12 27.21 15.39 21.03
C GLY A 12 27.17 14.11 20.16
N ILE A 13 27.84 13.05 20.60
CA ILE A 13 27.84 11.75 19.91
C ILE A 13 26.43 11.14 19.92
N PHE A 14 25.74 11.18 21.06
CA PHE A 14 24.37 10.68 21.18
C PHE A 14 23.40 11.43 20.26
N LYS A 15 23.46 12.77 20.25
CA LYS A 15 22.68 13.61 19.35
C LYS A 15 22.98 13.31 17.89
N SER A 16 24.25 13.08 17.51
CA SER A 16 24.64 12.73 16.14
C SER A 16 24.16 11.34 15.67
N LYS A 17 23.95 10.41 16.60
CA LYS A 17 23.40 9.07 16.33
C LYS A 17 21.87 9.10 16.30
N LEU A 18 21.24 9.90 17.16
CA LEU A 18 19.79 10.04 17.25
C LEU A 18 19.22 10.95 16.15
N MET A 19 19.95 12.02 15.76
CA MET A 19 19.59 12.94 14.66
C MET A 19 19.96 12.38 13.27
N LYS A 20 20.27 11.08 13.18
CA LYS A 20 20.18 10.32 11.93
C LYS A 20 18.87 9.55 11.82
N PRO A 21 17.66 10.13 11.94
CA PRO A 21 16.51 9.54 11.34
C PRO A 21 16.43 10.06 9.90
N SER A 22 16.55 9.13 8.96
CA SER A 22 15.90 9.16 7.64
C SER A 22 16.64 9.76 6.43
N ILE A 23 16.21 9.23 5.27
CA ILE A 23 16.08 9.90 3.96
C ILE A 23 17.00 9.47 2.78
N THR A 24 17.90 8.47 2.86
CA THR A 24 18.64 8.07 1.63
C THR A 24 18.70 6.60 1.27
N LYS A 25 17.90 5.74 1.91
CA LYS A 25 17.39 4.57 1.17
C LYS A 25 16.20 5.07 0.39
N VAL A 26 16.47 5.66 -0.77
CA VAL A 26 15.49 5.87 -1.84
C VAL A 26 14.88 4.50 -2.12
N LYS A 27 13.83 4.14 -1.37
CA LYS A 27 12.95 3.04 -1.75
C LYS A 27 12.42 3.50 -3.08
N LYS A 28 12.93 2.92 -4.18
CA LYS A 28 12.45 3.24 -5.53
C LYS A 28 10.93 3.27 -5.45
N PRO A 29 10.27 4.39 -5.80
CA PRO A 29 8.82 4.44 -5.75
C PRO A 29 8.33 3.26 -6.59
N TYR A 30 7.47 2.43 -5.99
CA TYR A 30 6.87 1.30 -6.70
C TYR A 30 6.20 1.87 -7.94
N SER A 31 6.75 1.57 -9.11
CA SER A 31 6.15 1.96 -10.38
C SER A 31 4.90 1.11 -10.53
N LYS A 32 3.75 1.70 -10.20
CA LYS A 32 2.46 1.06 -10.46
C LYS A 32 2.37 0.87 -11.97
N MET A 33 2.56 -0.37 -12.43
CA MET A 33 2.33 -0.71 -13.82
C MET A 33 0.82 -0.73 -14.03
N ASP A 34 0.37 -0.10 -15.10
CA ASP A 34 -0.99 -0.30 -15.57
C ASP A 34 -1.17 -1.77 -15.93
N LYS A 35 -2.34 -2.32 -15.59
CA LYS A 35 -2.65 -3.72 -15.87
C LYS A 35 -2.55 -3.93 -17.38
N THR A 36 -1.73 -4.88 -17.82
CA THR A 36 -1.60 -5.21 -19.23
C THR A 36 -2.88 -5.89 -19.73
N GLU A 37 -3.14 -5.83 -21.04
CA GLU A 37 -4.32 -6.47 -21.63
C GLU A 37 -4.28 -8.00 -21.46
N SER A 38 -3.09 -8.58 -21.37
CA SER A 38 -2.86 -9.98 -21.02
C SER A 38 -3.26 -10.37 -19.58
N MET A 39 -3.51 -9.41 -18.69
CA MET A 39 -4.12 -9.66 -17.37
C MET A 39 -5.66 -9.68 -17.43
N ARG A 40 -6.28 -9.21 -18.52
CA ARG A 40 -7.73 -9.28 -18.69
C ARG A 40 -8.09 -10.67 -19.18
N VAL A 41 -8.59 -11.50 -18.27
CA VAL A 41 -9.13 -12.82 -18.63
C VAL A 41 -10.54 -12.62 -19.18
N GLU A 42 -10.72 -12.81 -20.49
CA GLU A 42 -12.04 -12.83 -21.10
C GLU A 42 -12.88 -13.97 -20.50
N ILE A 43 -14.06 -13.63 -19.97
CA ILE A 43 -14.97 -14.63 -19.43
C ILE A 43 -15.72 -15.26 -20.59
N ARG A 44 -15.27 -16.45 -21.03
CA ARG A 44 -15.86 -17.18 -22.15
C ARG A 44 -17.19 -17.88 -21.82
N SER A 45 -17.46 -18.15 -20.54
CA SER A 45 -18.66 -18.87 -20.12
C SER A 45 -19.89 -17.95 -20.06
N ARG A 46 -20.94 -18.30 -20.81
CA ARG A 46 -22.24 -17.59 -20.80
C ARG A 46 -22.89 -17.54 -19.41
N LYS A 47 -22.77 -18.64 -18.64
CA LYS A 47 -23.33 -18.70 -17.27
C LYS A 47 -22.61 -17.72 -16.33
N ALA A 48 -21.28 -17.66 -16.42
CA ALA A 48 -20.49 -16.74 -15.61
C ALA A 48 -20.77 -15.27 -15.96
N GLN A 49 -20.88 -14.94 -17.25
CA GLN A 49 -21.28 -13.61 -17.70
C GLN A 49 -22.64 -13.19 -17.11
N LYS A 50 -23.63 -14.10 -17.14
CA LYS A 50 -24.96 -13.84 -16.59
C LYS A 50 -24.94 -13.57 -15.08
N LEU A 51 -24.20 -14.38 -14.31
CA LEU A 51 -24.07 -14.19 -12.86
C LEU A 51 -23.39 -12.86 -12.51
N ILE A 52 -22.37 -12.47 -13.27
CA ILE A 52 -21.68 -11.18 -13.06
C ILE A 52 -22.61 -10.02 -13.36
N ALA A 53 -23.35 -10.07 -14.47
CA ALA A 53 -24.32 -9.03 -14.82
C ALA A 53 -25.40 -8.87 -13.73
N GLN A 54 -25.95 -9.98 -13.25
CA GLN A 54 -26.94 -9.97 -12.17
C GLN A 54 -26.37 -9.39 -10.87
N THR A 55 -25.13 -9.72 -10.53
CA THR A 55 -24.48 -9.22 -9.32
C THR A 55 -24.16 -7.72 -9.44
N LEU A 56 -23.78 -7.26 -10.63
CA LEU A 56 -23.51 -5.84 -10.92
C LEU A 56 -24.77 -4.99 -10.74
N GLU A 57 -25.90 -5.43 -11.29
CA GLU A 57 -27.19 -4.73 -11.21
C GLU A 57 -27.67 -4.55 -9.76
N ILE A 58 -27.47 -5.58 -8.93
CA ILE A 58 -27.84 -5.54 -7.50
C ILE A 58 -26.94 -4.60 -6.72
N ALA A 59 -25.63 -4.62 -7.00
CA ALA A 59 -24.67 -3.74 -6.33
C ALA A 59 -24.95 -2.25 -6.61
N ASP A 60 -25.37 -1.93 -7.84
CA ASP A 60 -25.74 -0.56 -8.24
C ASP A 60 -27.10 -0.09 -7.69
N SER A 61 -27.90 -1.00 -7.13
CA SER A 61 -29.23 -0.71 -6.59
C SER A 61 -29.23 -0.72 -5.05
N PRO A 62 -28.87 0.39 -4.38
CA PRO A 62 -28.85 0.46 -2.92
C PRO A 62 -30.25 0.19 -2.34
N GLY A 63 -30.37 -0.88 -1.54
CA GLY A 63 -31.62 -1.29 -0.89
C GLY A 63 -32.18 -2.64 -1.34
N HIS A 64 -31.63 -3.25 -2.40
CA HIS A 64 -32.00 -4.61 -2.80
C HIS A 64 -31.25 -5.67 -1.97
N LYS A 65 -31.94 -6.76 -1.62
CA LYS A 65 -31.45 -7.82 -0.73
C LYS A 65 -30.23 -8.50 -1.35
N SER A 66 -29.14 -8.60 -0.59
CA SER A 66 -27.96 -9.40 -0.97
C SER A 66 -28.37 -10.87 -1.11
N TYR A 67 -27.90 -11.53 -2.17
CA TYR A 67 -28.01 -12.99 -2.24
C TYR A 67 -27.17 -13.60 -1.10
N ALA A 68 -27.82 -14.41 -0.27
CA ALA A 68 -27.14 -15.39 0.56
C ALA A 68 -26.69 -16.51 -0.38
N PHE A 69 -25.39 -16.78 -0.38
CA PHE A 69 -24.78 -17.88 -1.10
C PHE A 69 -25.30 -19.22 -0.59
#